data_AF-A0A9Q4AA91-F1
#
_entry.id   AF-A0A9Q4AA91-F1
#
_cell.length_a   1.000
_cell.length_b   1.000
_cell.length_c   1.000
_cell.angle_alpha   90.00
_cell.angle_beta   90.00
_cell.angle_gamma   90.00
#
_symmetry.space_group_name_H-M   'P 1'
#
loop_
_entity.id
_entity.type
_entity.pdbx_description
1 polymer ?
#
loop_
_entity_poly.entity_id
_entity_poly.type
_entity_poly.pdbx_seq_one_letter_code
_entity_poly.pdbx_strand_id
1 'polypeptide(L)'
;MPLLPEYDPRTGKTVLVPGLKIGTYPGRLFQKDLLPGDVLVWFALDNGAKDDKIHAGIREATEGAYSHVGIYLGGGISIDAGPGGVSTTQLSSLLAGFESGDVLRYRKLGKRIKIVLAKARSFEGYAYAKSDAYRMPFRRAAYRAKQYRRTPSRIRELIGVYFLKERLKSGPPQNQVYCSQMVIEAYGAAGIYADDVVRSAAMSPNDLIENGEFEYMGFISNKPKPKRHLLDINADVARKASGTWKFDWRRLLGL
;
A
#
# COMPACT_ATOMS: atom_id res chain seq x y z
N MET A 1 -9.08 6.51 18.47
CA MET A 1 -9.61 6.79 17.13
C MET A 1 -8.41 6.91 16.21
N PRO A 2 -8.28 6.08 15.17
CA PRO A 2 -7.16 6.20 14.25
C PRO A 2 -7.19 7.58 13.59
N LEU A 3 -6.02 8.10 13.24
CA LEU A 3 -5.95 9.26 12.36
C LEU A 3 -5.95 8.77 10.92
N LEU A 4 -6.92 9.23 10.13
CA LEU A 4 -6.99 8.92 8.72
C LEU A 4 -6.31 10.03 7.93
N PRO A 5 -5.40 9.70 7.00
CA PRO A 5 -4.89 10.66 6.04
C PRO A 5 -6.02 11.05 5.08
N GLU A 6 -6.44 12.31 5.14
CA GLU A 6 -7.42 12.87 4.22
C GLU A 6 -6.72 13.87 3.30
N TYR A 7 -6.93 13.73 1.98
CA TYR A 7 -6.43 14.71 1.03
C TYR A 7 -7.33 15.94 1.06
N ASP A 8 -6.82 17.07 1.55
CA ASP A 8 -7.51 18.35 1.46
C ASP A 8 -7.36 18.91 0.04
N PRO A 9 -8.44 18.95 -0.76
CA PRO A 9 -8.37 19.43 -2.15
C PRO A 9 -8.14 20.93 -2.25
N ARG A 10 -8.38 21.72 -1.20
CA ARG A 10 -8.16 23.18 -1.24
C ARG A 10 -6.68 23.49 -1.14
N THR A 11 -6.02 22.86 -0.18
CA THR A 11 -4.59 23.09 -0.01
C THR A 11 -3.77 22.19 -0.92
N GLY A 12 -4.23 20.96 -1.19
CA GLY A 12 -3.49 19.86 -1.81
C GLY A 12 -2.63 19.06 -0.82
N LYS A 13 -2.76 19.32 0.49
CA LYS A 13 -2.03 18.62 1.57
C LYS A 13 -2.84 17.41 2.01
N THR A 14 -2.16 16.37 2.44
CA THR A 14 -2.77 15.35 3.29
C THR A 14 -2.81 15.88 4.72
N VAL A 15 -4.00 15.96 5.29
CA VAL A 15 -4.26 16.33 6.68
C VAL A 15 -4.66 15.08 7.46
N LEU A 16 -4.37 15.06 8.75
CA LEU A 16 -4.77 13.94 9.61
C LEU A 16 -6.08 14.31 10.31
N VAL A 17 -7.14 13.56 10.01
CA VAL A 17 -8.45 13.73 10.65
C VAL A 17 -8.75 12.56 11.57
N PRO A 18 -9.42 12.79 12.72
CA PRO A 18 -9.92 11.68 13.54
C PRO A 18 -10.92 10.84 12.75
N GLY A 19 -10.59 9.57 12.51
CA GLY A 19 -11.48 8.63 11.83
C GLY A 19 -12.64 8.21 12.72
N LEU A 20 -13.86 8.23 12.19
CA LEU A 20 -15.03 7.69 12.88
C LEU A 20 -14.99 6.15 12.84
N LYS A 21 -14.81 5.51 13.99
CA LYS A 21 -14.91 4.06 14.13
C LYS A 21 -16.39 3.67 14.21
N ILE A 22 -16.97 3.23 13.11
CA ILE A 22 -18.34 2.70 13.06
C ILE A 22 -18.29 1.20 13.37
N GLY A 23 -18.66 0.83 14.58
CA GLY A 23 -18.67 -0.56 15.05
C GLY A 23 -17.31 -1.11 15.51
N THR A 24 -17.27 -2.39 15.84
CA THR A 24 -16.04 -3.10 16.20
C THR A 24 -15.27 -3.44 14.93
N TYR A 25 -14.04 -2.95 14.79
CA TYR A 25 -13.14 -3.43 13.74
C TYR A 25 -12.94 -4.94 13.90
N PRO A 26 -12.90 -5.70 12.79
CA PRO A 26 -12.53 -7.10 12.83
C PRO A 26 -11.20 -7.29 13.56
N GLY A 27 -11.14 -8.32 14.40
CA GLY A 27 -10.01 -8.58 15.27
C GLY A 27 -8.85 -9.30 14.60
N ARG A 28 -8.07 -10.00 15.42
CA ARG A 28 -6.97 -10.84 14.94
C ARG A 28 -7.51 -12.02 14.14
N LEU A 29 -6.92 -12.24 12.98
CA LEU A 29 -7.11 -13.39 12.12
C LEU A 29 -5.96 -14.38 12.29
N PHE A 30 -6.24 -15.63 11.95
CA PHE A 30 -5.26 -16.71 11.83
C PHE A 30 -5.14 -17.12 10.35
N GLN A 31 -4.09 -17.86 10.02
CA GLN A 31 -3.85 -18.34 8.65
C GLN A 31 -5.07 -19.08 8.05
N LYS A 32 -5.82 -19.82 8.87
CA LYS A 32 -7.04 -20.54 8.45
C LYS A 32 -8.19 -19.63 8.00
N ASP A 33 -8.17 -18.36 8.40
CA ASP A 33 -9.22 -17.38 8.08
C ASP A 33 -8.92 -16.64 6.77
N LEU A 34 -7.71 -16.79 6.24
CA LEU A 34 -7.26 -16.21 4.98
C LEU A 34 -7.78 -17.00 3.79
N LEU A 35 -8.15 -16.28 2.72
CA LEU A 35 -8.61 -16.84 1.46
C LEU A 35 -7.66 -16.41 0.33
N PRO A 36 -7.41 -17.29 -0.66
CA PRO A 36 -6.65 -16.89 -1.84
C PRO A 36 -7.21 -15.62 -2.47
N GLY A 37 -6.32 -14.69 -2.78
CA GLY A 37 -6.65 -13.35 -3.26
C GLY A 37 -6.61 -12.28 -2.19
N ASP A 38 -6.69 -12.62 -0.90
CA ASP A 38 -6.57 -11.62 0.17
C ASP A 38 -5.29 -10.79 -0.01
N VAL A 39 -5.43 -9.48 0.05
CA VAL A 39 -4.33 -8.53 -0.04
C VAL A 39 -3.82 -8.29 1.38
N LEU A 40 -2.52 -8.52 1.57
CA LEU A 40 -1.85 -8.41 2.87
C LEU A 40 -1.02 -7.14 2.90
N VAL A 41 -1.43 -6.15 3.70
CA VAL A 41 -0.80 -4.83 3.78
C VAL A 41 0.01 -4.74 5.06
N TRP A 42 1.32 -4.59 4.94
CA TRP A 42 2.26 -4.85 6.03
C TRP A 42 2.79 -3.59 6.71
N PHE A 43 2.82 -3.64 8.04
CA PHE A 43 3.43 -2.66 8.92
C PHE A 43 4.68 -3.23 9.59
N ALA A 44 5.81 -2.54 9.41
CA ALA A 44 7.07 -2.81 10.11
C ALA A 44 7.34 -1.71 11.15
N LEU A 45 7.86 -2.11 12.31
CA LEU A 45 8.33 -1.17 13.33
C LEU A 45 9.55 -0.39 12.85
N ASP A 46 9.78 0.77 13.47
CA ASP A 46 11.04 1.51 13.36
C ASP A 46 11.89 1.16 14.59
N ASN A 47 12.77 0.18 14.47
CA ASN A 47 13.72 -0.19 15.54
C ASN A 47 15.14 0.33 15.25
N GLY A 48 15.30 1.22 14.26
CA GLY A 48 16.58 1.83 13.90
C GLY A 48 17.50 0.98 13.02
N ALA A 49 17.09 -0.22 12.59
CA ALA A 49 17.86 -1.03 11.64
C ALA A 49 17.79 -0.46 10.20
N LYS A 50 18.70 -0.87 9.31
CA LYS A 50 18.74 -0.37 7.92
C LYS A 50 17.44 -0.63 7.15
N ASP A 51 16.86 -1.82 7.31
CA ASP A 51 15.60 -2.17 6.66
C ASP A 51 14.42 -1.39 7.25
N ASP A 52 14.47 -1.09 8.55
CA ASP A 52 13.49 -0.23 9.22
C ASP A 52 13.47 1.19 8.64
N LYS A 53 14.65 1.75 8.29
CA LYS A 53 14.75 3.05 7.63
C LYS A 53 14.07 3.07 6.25
N ILE A 54 14.13 1.97 5.49
CA ILE A 54 13.43 1.85 4.21
C ILE A 54 11.92 1.88 4.44
N HIS A 55 11.43 1.11 5.41
CA HIS A 55 10.01 1.09 5.77
C HIS A 55 9.51 2.46 6.24
N ALA A 56 10.30 3.17 7.05
CA ALA A 56 10.00 4.53 7.49
C ALA A 56 9.92 5.51 6.30
N GLY A 57 10.89 5.46 5.38
CA GLY A 57 10.90 6.30 4.18
C GLY A 57 9.69 6.05 3.27
N ILE A 58 9.25 4.80 3.12
CA ILE A 58 8.05 4.48 2.33
C ILE A 58 6.79 5.05 3.00
N ARG A 59 6.62 4.84 4.31
CA ARG A 59 5.50 5.39 5.08
C ARG A 59 5.42 6.90 4.94
N GLU A 60 6.57 7.57 4.96
CA GLU A 60 6.63 9.01 4.82
C GLU A 60 6.34 9.51 3.41
N ALA A 61 6.93 8.87 2.40
CA ALA A 61 6.67 9.18 1.02
C ALA A 61 5.20 8.95 0.63
N THR A 62 4.53 7.99 1.27
CA THR A 62 3.14 7.62 0.98
C THR A 62 2.13 8.14 2.00
N GLU A 63 2.60 8.85 3.03
CA GLU A 63 1.80 9.55 4.04
C GLU A 63 0.84 8.59 4.78
N GLY A 64 1.34 7.42 5.19
CA GLY A 64 0.52 6.38 5.82
C GLY A 64 1.31 5.36 6.66
N ALA A 65 0.60 4.43 7.29
CA ALA A 65 1.17 3.46 8.22
C ALA A 65 1.91 2.29 7.54
N TYR A 66 1.62 2.00 6.29
CA TYR A 66 2.03 0.75 5.66
C TYR A 66 3.18 0.96 4.67
N SER A 67 4.06 -0.04 4.59
CA SER A 67 5.29 0.04 3.79
C SER A 67 5.43 -1.05 2.73
N HIS A 68 4.59 -2.09 2.79
CA HIS A 68 4.70 -3.22 1.89
C HIS A 68 3.34 -3.89 1.70
N VAL A 69 3.16 -4.63 0.60
CA VAL A 69 1.91 -5.33 0.30
C VAL A 69 2.17 -6.57 -0.55
N GLY A 70 1.38 -7.61 -0.34
CA GLY A 70 1.39 -8.86 -1.12
C GLY A 70 -0.01 -9.42 -1.35
N ILE A 71 -0.10 -10.51 -2.13
CA ILE A 71 -1.34 -11.26 -2.36
C ILE A 71 -1.18 -12.66 -1.75
N TYR A 72 -2.10 -13.04 -0.88
CA TYR A 72 -2.18 -14.39 -0.35
C TYR A 72 -2.60 -15.38 -1.45
N LEU A 73 -1.78 -16.40 -1.69
CA LEU A 73 -2.03 -17.43 -2.70
C LEU A 73 -2.79 -18.65 -2.15
N GLY A 74 -2.94 -18.76 -0.83
CA GLY A 74 -3.43 -19.97 -0.15
C GLY A 74 -2.30 -20.80 0.46
N GLY A 75 -2.64 -21.75 1.33
CA GLY A 75 -1.68 -22.72 1.88
C GLY A 75 -0.57 -22.11 2.74
N GLY A 76 -0.76 -20.89 3.26
CA GLY A 76 0.28 -20.18 4.02
C GLY A 76 1.27 -19.43 3.15
N ILE A 77 1.01 -19.27 1.85
CA ILE A 77 1.92 -18.64 0.90
C ILE A 77 1.37 -17.27 0.48
N SER A 78 2.25 -16.27 0.46
CA SER A 78 2.03 -14.96 -0.16
C SER A 78 2.93 -14.83 -1.38
N ILE A 79 2.52 -14.04 -2.36
CA ILE A 79 3.42 -13.50 -3.38
C ILE A 79 3.55 -12.00 -3.16
N ASP A 80 4.78 -11.51 -3.18
CA ASP A 80 5.11 -10.12 -2.95
C ASP A 80 6.35 -9.70 -3.74
N ALA A 81 6.48 -8.39 -3.95
CA ALA A 81 7.64 -7.79 -4.60
C ALA A 81 8.48 -7.08 -3.54
N GLY A 82 9.59 -7.70 -3.12
CA GLY A 82 10.55 -7.18 -2.16
C GLY A 82 11.87 -6.74 -2.82
N PRO A 83 12.89 -6.32 -2.05
CA PRO A 83 14.18 -5.92 -2.59
C PRO A 83 14.87 -6.98 -3.47
N GLY A 84 14.60 -8.27 -3.23
CA GLY A 84 15.10 -9.39 -4.02
C GLY A 84 14.33 -9.68 -5.30
N GLY A 85 13.28 -8.92 -5.62
CA GLY A 85 12.36 -9.19 -6.72
C GLY A 85 11.04 -9.78 -6.25
N VAL A 86 10.29 -10.36 -7.20
CA VAL A 86 9.01 -11.02 -6.93
C VAL A 86 9.24 -12.48 -6.65
N SER A 87 8.82 -12.92 -5.47
CA SER A 87 8.88 -14.32 -5.06
C SER A 87 7.66 -14.72 -4.24
N THR A 88 7.45 -16.04 -4.16
CA THR A 88 6.54 -16.61 -3.18
C THR A 88 7.24 -16.74 -1.82
N THR A 89 6.57 -16.29 -0.76
CA THR A 89 7.10 -16.23 0.60
C THR A 89 6.14 -16.91 1.56
N GLN A 90 6.69 -17.67 2.52
CA GLN A 90 5.90 -18.25 3.59
C GLN A 90 5.36 -17.14 4.50
N LEU A 91 4.09 -17.24 4.88
CA LEU A 91 3.43 -16.28 5.74
C LEU A 91 4.11 -16.16 7.10
N SER A 92 4.65 -17.28 7.62
CA SER A 92 5.43 -17.31 8.85
C SER A 92 6.70 -16.44 8.76
N SER A 93 7.38 -16.45 7.61
CA SER A 93 8.55 -15.60 7.36
C SER A 93 8.17 -14.12 7.30
N LEU A 94 7.06 -13.76 6.64
CA LEU A 94 6.56 -12.39 6.64
C LEU A 94 6.19 -11.92 8.06
N LEU A 95 5.50 -12.76 8.83
CA LEU A 95 5.14 -12.47 10.22
C LEU A 95 6.35 -12.36 11.16
N ALA A 96 7.51 -12.93 10.80
CA ALA A 96 8.75 -12.73 11.53
C ALA A 96 9.41 -11.37 11.23
N GLY A 97 9.23 -10.85 10.00
CA GLY A 97 9.79 -9.56 9.57
C GLY A 97 8.89 -8.34 9.83
N PHE A 98 7.59 -8.54 10.00
CA PHE A 98 6.61 -7.47 10.18
C PHE A 98 5.91 -7.55 11.55
N GLU A 99 5.49 -6.40 12.07
CA GLU A 99 4.74 -6.32 13.32
C GLU A 99 3.30 -6.80 13.13
N SER A 100 2.70 -6.46 11.98
CA SER A 100 1.35 -6.89 11.59
C SER A 100 1.14 -6.79 10.08
N GLY A 101 0.23 -7.61 9.57
CA GLY A 101 -0.34 -7.50 8.23
C GLY A 101 -1.85 -7.28 8.32
N ASP A 102 -2.35 -6.19 7.78
CA ASP A 102 -3.79 -5.97 7.63
C ASP A 102 -4.31 -6.72 6.40
N VAL A 103 -5.47 -7.36 6.56
CA VAL A 103 -6.06 -8.25 5.57
C VAL A 103 -7.21 -7.55 4.88
N LEU A 104 -7.09 -7.41 3.57
CA LEU A 104 -8.06 -6.79 2.69
C LEU A 104 -8.64 -7.83 1.73
N ARG A 105 -9.97 -7.87 1.59
CA ARG A 105 -10.66 -8.85 0.75
C ARG A 105 -11.61 -8.20 -0.23
N TYR A 106 -11.51 -8.60 -1.49
CA TYR A 106 -12.49 -8.24 -2.52
C TYR A 106 -13.57 -9.33 -2.61
N ARG A 107 -14.75 -9.10 -2.01
CA ARG A 107 -15.82 -10.12 -1.94
C ARG A 107 -16.40 -10.53 -3.29
N LYS A 108 -16.33 -9.66 -4.31
CA LYS A 108 -16.99 -9.89 -5.62
C LYS A 108 -16.11 -10.60 -6.65
N LEU A 109 -15.03 -11.27 -6.23
CA LEU A 109 -14.12 -11.95 -7.18
C LEU A 109 -14.80 -13.12 -7.89
N GLY A 110 -15.53 -13.98 -7.18
CA GLY A 110 -16.13 -15.19 -7.76
C GLY A 110 -15.10 -16.00 -8.57
N LYS A 111 -15.45 -16.39 -9.79
CA LYS A 111 -14.53 -17.13 -10.69
C LYS A 111 -13.30 -16.31 -11.13
N ARG A 112 -13.32 -14.98 -11.02
CA ARG A 112 -12.23 -14.08 -11.43
C ARG A 112 -10.99 -14.20 -10.55
N ILE A 113 -11.10 -14.82 -9.37
CA ILE A 113 -9.92 -15.10 -8.52
C ILE A 113 -8.81 -15.82 -9.28
N LYS A 114 -9.15 -16.74 -10.19
CA LYS A 114 -8.16 -17.48 -10.99
C LYS A 114 -7.32 -16.54 -11.86
N ILE A 115 -7.91 -15.47 -12.37
CA ILE A 115 -7.23 -14.45 -13.18
C ILE A 115 -6.27 -13.65 -12.32
N VAL A 116 -6.71 -13.20 -11.13
CA VAL A 116 -5.86 -12.47 -10.18
C VAL A 116 -4.65 -13.32 -9.80
N LEU A 117 -4.85 -14.56 -9.38
CA LEU A 117 -3.77 -15.45 -8.95
C LEU A 117 -2.82 -15.80 -10.11
N ALA A 118 -3.35 -16.05 -11.31
CA ALA A 118 -2.52 -16.31 -12.49
C ALA A 118 -1.67 -15.08 -12.86
N LYS A 119 -2.27 -13.89 -12.86
CA LYS A 119 -1.55 -12.65 -13.14
C LYS A 119 -0.51 -12.36 -12.07
N ALA A 120 -0.81 -12.55 -10.79
CA ALA A 120 0.16 -12.39 -9.71
C ALA A 120 1.37 -13.33 -9.91
N ARG A 121 1.12 -14.63 -10.17
CA ARG A 121 2.18 -15.61 -10.43
C ARG A 121 3.00 -15.31 -11.69
N SER A 122 2.42 -14.66 -12.69
CA SER A 122 3.15 -14.28 -13.91
C SER A 122 4.29 -13.29 -13.68
N PHE A 123 4.30 -12.62 -12.52
CA PHE A 123 5.39 -11.73 -12.12
C PHE A 123 6.52 -12.46 -11.39
N GLU A 124 6.36 -13.73 -11.02
CA GLU A 124 7.40 -14.48 -10.30
C GLU A 124 8.73 -14.46 -11.09
N GLY A 125 9.82 -14.09 -10.42
CA GLY A 125 11.13 -13.88 -11.03
C GLY A 125 11.36 -12.48 -11.61
N TYR A 126 10.37 -11.58 -11.60
CA TYR A 126 10.58 -10.18 -11.99
C TYR A 126 11.47 -9.48 -10.94
N ALA A 127 12.32 -8.57 -11.41
CA ALA A 127 13.14 -7.75 -10.52
C ALA A 127 12.29 -6.66 -9.84
N TYR A 128 12.76 -6.15 -8.71
CA TYR A 128 12.08 -5.05 -8.04
C TYR A 128 12.25 -3.75 -8.82
N ALA A 129 11.16 -3.09 -9.18
CA ALA A 129 11.16 -1.83 -9.94
C ALA A 129 11.57 -0.62 -9.06
N LYS A 130 12.78 -0.61 -8.51
CA LYS A 130 13.25 0.36 -7.50
C LYS A 130 13.10 1.81 -7.96
N SER A 131 13.58 2.14 -9.16
CA SER A 131 13.48 3.49 -9.74
C SER A 131 12.02 3.90 -9.92
N ASP A 132 11.18 2.99 -10.41
CA ASP A 132 9.76 3.28 -10.61
C ASP A 132 9.00 3.45 -9.29
N ALA A 133 9.34 2.66 -8.27
CA ALA A 133 8.82 2.79 -6.91
C ALA A 133 9.16 4.15 -6.28
N TYR A 134 10.39 4.67 -6.48
CA TYR A 134 10.75 6.02 -5.99
C TYR A 134 9.99 7.15 -6.69
N ARG A 135 9.61 6.96 -7.96
CA ARG A 135 8.79 7.93 -8.71
C ARG A 135 7.30 7.85 -8.35
N MET A 136 6.83 6.73 -7.81
CA MET A 136 5.41 6.51 -7.48
C MET A 136 4.84 7.59 -6.53
N PRO A 137 5.50 8.00 -5.43
CA PRO A 137 4.99 9.06 -4.54
C PRO A 137 4.71 10.39 -5.24
N PHE A 138 5.41 10.72 -6.32
CA PHE A 138 5.16 11.90 -7.14
C PHE A 138 3.97 11.67 -8.07
N ARG A 139 3.93 10.53 -8.76
CA ARG A 139 2.78 10.12 -9.59
C ARG A 139 1.48 10.11 -8.77
N ARG A 140 1.53 9.57 -7.56
CA ARG A 140 0.42 9.57 -6.59
C ARG A 140 -0.12 10.96 -6.31
N ALA A 141 0.77 11.93 -6.04
CA ALA A 141 0.37 13.30 -5.76
C ALA A 141 -0.36 13.95 -6.96
N ALA A 142 0.16 13.73 -8.18
CA ALA A 142 -0.51 14.18 -9.41
C ALA A 142 -1.83 13.45 -9.67
N TYR A 143 -1.88 12.14 -9.41
CA TYR A 143 -3.07 11.32 -9.61
C TYR A 143 -4.20 11.72 -8.65
N ARG A 144 -3.89 11.96 -7.37
CA ARG A 144 -4.84 12.50 -6.39
C ARG A 144 -5.39 13.86 -6.83
N ALA A 145 -4.52 14.79 -7.25
CA ALA A 145 -4.98 16.08 -7.77
C ALA A 145 -6.01 15.92 -8.90
N LYS A 146 -5.76 15.00 -9.85
CA LYS A 146 -6.70 14.65 -10.92
C LYS A 146 -8.01 14.06 -10.38
N GLN A 147 -7.96 13.12 -9.44
CA GLN A 147 -9.15 12.51 -8.83
C GLN A 147 -10.07 13.56 -8.16
N TYR A 148 -9.47 14.55 -7.50
CA TYR A 148 -10.20 15.66 -6.87
C TYR A 148 -10.48 16.84 -7.83
N ARG A 149 -10.32 16.64 -9.15
CA ARG A 149 -10.57 17.63 -10.21
C ARG A 149 -9.85 18.97 -10.00
N ARG A 150 -8.64 18.91 -9.46
CA ARG A 150 -7.81 20.08 -9.14
C ARG A 150 -6.63 20.15 -10.11
N THR A 151 -6.30 21.36 -10.54
CA THR A 151 -5.08 21.62 -11.31
C THR A 151 -3.84 21.43 -10.43
N PRO A 152 -2.91 20.51 -10.78
CA PRO A 152 -1.64 20.35 -10.10
C PRO A 152 -0.88 21.68 -10.02
N SER A 153 -0.40 22.06 -8.83
CA SER A 153 0.25 23.36 -8.63
C SER A 153 1.48 23.29 -7.72
N ARG A 154 1.66 22.20 -6.98
CA ARG A 154 2.80 22.01 -6.10
C ARG A 154 3.95 21.35 -6.84
N ILE A 155 5.19 21.65 -6.45
CA ILE A 155 6.41 21.08 -7.06
C ILE A 155 6.32 19.54 -7.18
N ARG A 156 5.93 18.85 -6.09
CA ARG A 156 5.76 17.39 -6.08
C ARG A 156 4.73 16.89 -7.10
N GLU A 157 3.65 17.63 -7.31
CA GLU A 157 2.58 17.27 -8.24
C GLU A 157 2.98 17.58 -9.67
N LEU A 158 3.68 18.68 -9.92
CA LEU A 158 4.19 19.04 -11.24
C LEU A 158 5.23 18.01 -11.73
N ILE A 159 6.16 17.62 -10.85
CA ILE A 159 7.08 16.49 -11.10
C ILE A 159 6.28 15.21 -11.34
N GLY A 160 5.23 14.99 -10.54
CA GLY A 160 4.31 13.85 -10.69
C GLY A 160 3.61 13.80 -12.05
N VAL A 161 3.15 14.94 -12.58
CA VAL A 161 2.53 15.03 -13.91
C VAL A 161 3.52 14.63 -14.99
N TYR A 162 4.77 15.06 -14.89
CA TYR A 162 5.83 14.63 -15.81
C TYR A 162 6.04 13.12 -15.76
N PHE A 163 6.25 12.54 -14.57
CA PHE A 163 6.44 11.09 -14.42
C PHE A 163 5.22 10.27 -14.82
N LEU A 164 4.00 10.80 -14.62
CA LEU A 164 2.78 10.14 -15.06
C LEU A 164 2.69 10.13 -16.59
N LYS A 165 2.99 11.25 -17.26
CA LYS A 165 3.02 11.31 -18.73
C LYS A 165 4.08 10.38 -19.31
N GLU A 166 5.28 10.37 -18.73
CA GLU A 166 6.37 9.46 -19.10
C GLU A 166 5.89 8.01 -18.99
N ARG A 167 5.35 7.62 -17.83
CA ARG A 167 4.84 6.28 -17.55
C ARG A 167 3.73 5.86 -18.50
N LEU A 168 2.79 6.74 -18.81
CA LEU A 168 1.70 6.45 -19.75
C LEU A 168 2.22 6.25 -21.18
N LYS A 169 3.30 6.95 -21.57
CA LYS A 169 3.94 6.83 -22.89
C LYS A 169 4.81 5.58 -23.00
N SER A 170 5.65 5.30 -22.01
CA SER A 170 6.64 4.20 -22.06
C SER A 170 6.11 2.87 -21.54
N GLY A 171 5.04 2.88 -20.74
CA GLY A 171 4.52 1.68 -20.09
C GLY A 171 5.34 1.25 -18.85
N PRO A 172 5.04 0.07 -18.28
CA PRO A 172 5.81 -0.49 -17.19
C PRO A 172 7.25 -0.84 -17.59
N PRO A 173 8.22 -0.74 -16.65
CA PRO A 173 9.56 -1.23 -16.91
C PRO A 173 9.50 -2.74 -17.19
N GLN A 174 10.28 -3.18 -18.18
CA GLN A 174 10.27 -4.57 -18.60
C GLN A 174 10.79 -5.49 -17.47
N ASN A 175 10.06 -6.59 -17.23
CA ASN A 175 10.37 -7.61 -16.23
C ASN A 175 10.64 -7.05 -14.82
N GLN A 176 9.98 -5.94 -14.49
CA GLN A 176 10.14 -5.23 -13.23
C GLN A 176 8.79 -4.77 -12.69
N VAL A 177 8.59 -4.96 -11.39
CA VAL A 177 7.38 -4.52 -10.69
C VAL A 177 7.69 -4.18 -9.23
N TYR A 178 6.94 -3.27 -8.63
CA TYR A 178 7.00 -3.02 -7.18
C TYR A 178 5.71 -3.47 -6.49
N CYS A 179 5.74 -3.57 -5.16
CA CYS A 179 4.72 -4.29 -4.37
C CYS A 179 3.27 -3.89 -4.70
N SER A 180 2.90 -2.61 -4.57
CA SER A 180 1.53 -2.19 -4.84
C SER A 180 1.18 -2.17 -6.34
N GLN A 181 2.14 -1.94 -7.25
CA GLN A 181 1.90 -2.10 -8.69
C GLN A 181 1.49 -3.55 -9.02
N MET A 182 2.17 -4.53 -8.46
CA MET A 182 1.86 -5.94 -8.67
C MET A 182 0.42 -6.27 -8.26
N VAL A 183 -0.03 -5.76 -7.11
CA VAL A 183 -1.41 -5.93 -6.63
C VAL A 183 -2.40 -5.29 -7.59
N ILE A 184 -2.18 -4.02 -7.96
CA ILE A 184 -3.08 -3.29 -8.85
C ILE A 184 -3.15 -3.94 -10.24
N GLU A 185 -2.02 -4.40 -10.81
CA GLU A 185 -2.02 -5.09 -12.10
C GLU A 185 -2.69 -6.47 -12.04
N ALA A 186 -2.52 -7.23 -10.95
CA ALA A 186 -3.19 -8.51 -10.76
C ALA A 186 -4.72 -8.36 -10.69
N TYR A 187 -5.19 -7.37 -9.94
CA TYR A 187 -6.62 -7.06 -9.84
C TYR A 187 -7.16 -6.34 -11.08
N GLY A 188 -6.33 -5.55 -11.77
CA GLY A 188 -6.64 -4.92 -13.06
C GLY A 188 -6.88 -5.95 -14.16
N ALA A 189 -6.08 -7.02 -14.22
CA ALA A 189 -6.31 -8.11 -15.16
C ALA A 189 -7.66 -8.82 -14.97
N ALA A 190 -8.24 -8.77 -13.76
CA ALA A 190 -9.58 -9.27 -13.46
C ALA A 190 -10.70 -8.22 -13.68
N GLY A 191 -10.36 -7.05 -14.23
CA GLY A 191 -11.29 -5.95 -14.51
C GLY A 191 -11.78 -5.22 -13.27
N ILE A 192 -11.03 -5.26 -12.15
CA ILE A 192 -11.40 -4.55 -10.91
C ILE A 192 -10.95 -3.09 -10.96
N TYR A 193 -9.75 -2.84 -11.45
CA TYR A 193 -9.22 -1.49 -11.66
C TYR A 193 -9.33 -1.09 -13.12
N ALA A 194 -9.73 0.16 -13.36
CA ALA A 194 -9.71 0.75 -14.70
C ALA A 194 -8.27 0.86 -15.24
N ASP A 195 -8.11 0.81 -16.55
CA ASP A 195 -6.81 0.83 -17.22
C ASP A 195 -5.96 2.05 -16.87
N ASP A 196 -6.59 3.22 -16.64
CA ASP A 196 -5.87 4.43 -16.26
C ASP A 196 -5.27 4.33 -14.86
N VAL A 197 -5.98 3.71 -13.90
CA VAL A 197 -5.48 3.39 -12.55
C VAL A 197 -4.28 2.45 -12.68
N VAL A 198 -4.43 1.36 -13.43
CA VAL A 198 -3.39 0.34 -13.60
C VAL A 198 -2.13 0.93 -14.23
N ARG A 199 -2.28 1.63 -15.36
CA ARG A 199 -1.15 2.21 -16.10
C ARG A 199 -0.48 3.36 -15.35
N SER A 200 -1.20 4.06 -14.49
CA SER A 200 -0.64 5.18 -13.72
C SER A 200 0.50 4.76 -12.79
N ALA A 201 0.47 3.52 -12.28
CA ALA A 201 1.37 3.04 -11.24
C ALA A 201 1.54 4.10 -10.12
N ALA A 202 0.41 4.63 -9.65
CA ALA A 202 0.35 5.75 -8.70
C ALA A 202 -0.24 5.35 -7.33
N MET A 203 -0.63 4.08 -7.16
CA MET A 203 -1.19 3.58 -5.91
C MET A 203 -0.11 2.98 -5.03
N SER A 204 -0.11 3.37 -3.76
CA SER A 204 0.74 2.85 -2.69
C SER A 204 0.01 1.77 -1.86
N PRO A 205 0.72 1.06 -0.96
CA PRO A 205 0.07 0.16 0.00
C PRO A 205 -1.04 0.84 0.82
N ASN A 206 -0.86 2.11 1.19
CA ASN A 206 -1.84 2.88 1.97
C ASN A 206 -3.11 3.18 1.16
N ASP A 207 -2.99 3.42 -0.15
CA ASP A 207 -4.17 3.68 -0.99
C ASP A 207 -5.08 2.45 -1.12
N LEU A 208 -4.53 1.24 -1.00
CA LEU A 208 -5.33 0.00 -1.02
C LEU A 208 -6.25 -0.13 0.19
N ILE A 209 -5.83 0.43 1.34
CA ILE A 209 -6.65 0.49 2.56
C ILE A 209 -7.69 1.61 2.47
N GLU A 210 -7.34 2.73 1.82
CA GLU A 210 -8.18 3.93 1.78
C GLU A 210 -9.25 3.91 0.66
N ASN A 211 -9.01 3.21 -0.45
CA ASN A 211 -9.82 3.38 -1.66
C ASN A 211 -11.23 2.77 -1.61
N GLY A 212 -11.55 1.97 -0.58
CA GLY A 212 -12.87 1.33 -0.40
C GLY A 212 -13.18 0.20 -1.38
N GLU A 213 -12.24 -0.20 -2.25
CA GLU A 213 -12.43 -1.34 -3.16
C GLU A 213 -12.41 -2.68 -2.41
N PHE A 214 -11.60 -2.74 -1.35
CA PHE A 214 -11.48 -3.92 -0.50
C PHE A 214 -12.21 -3.72 0.82
N GLU A 215 -12.80 -4.81 1.31
CA GLU A 215 -13.29 -4.86 2.67
C GLU A 215 -12.17 -5.24 3.63
N TYR A 216 -12.08 -4.53 4.75
CA TYR A 216 -11.15 -4.87 5.80
C TYR A 216 -11.65 -6.09 6.59
N MET A 217 -10.84 -7.14 6.66
CA MET A 217 -11.20 -8.40 7.30
C MET A 217 -10.62 -8.57 8.71
N GLY A 218 -9.62 -7.77 9.07
CA GLY A 218 -8.89 -7.89 10.33
C GLY A 218 -7.38 -7.91 10.10
N PHE A 219 -6.62 -8.33 11.10
CA PHE A 219 -5.16 -8.31 11.05
C PHE A 219 -4.54 -9.66 11.41
N ILE A 220 -3.40 -9.97 10.81
CA ILE A 220 -2.53 -11.08 11.21
C ILE A 220 -1.29 -10.54 11.90
N SER A 221 -0.83 -11.23 12.94
CA SER A 221 0.41 -10.90 13.66
C SER A 221 0.85 -12.11 14.48
N ASN A 222 2.13 -12.23 14.77
CA ASN A 222 2.66 -13.17 15.77
C ASN A 222 2.28 -12.73 17.20
N LYS A 223 2.00 -11.45 17.42
CA LYS A 223 1.65 -10.89 18.72
C LYS A 223 0.12 -10.77 18.85
N PRO A 224 -0.48 -11.15 19.99
CA PRO A 224 -1.92 -10.91 20.22
C PRO A 224 -2.31 -9.43 20.18
N LYS A 225 -1.40 -8.55 20.61
CA LYS A 225 -1.54 -7.10 20.62
C LYS A 225 -0.31 -6.48 19.95
N PRO A 226 -0.27 -6.42 18.60
CA PRO A 226 0.84 -5.77 17.91
C PRO A 226 0.87 -4.28 18.23
N LYS A 227 2.06 -3.69 18.21
CA LYS A 227 2.23 -2.24 18.20
C LYS A 227 1.62 -1.68 16.92
N ARG A 228 1.06 -0.47 17.01
CA ARG A 228 0.37 0.19 15.91
C ARG A 228 1.00 1.54 15.61
N HIS A 229 1.11 1.88 14.34
CA HIS A 229 1.39 3.26 13.94
C HIS A 229 0.17 4.13 14.26
N LEU A 230 0.36 5.43 14.51
CA LEU A 230 -0.75 6.36 14.80
C LEU A 230 -1.77 6.48 13.65
N LEU A 231 -1.34 6.14 12.44
CA LEU A 231 -2.16 6.11 11.22
C LEU A 231 -2.68 4.72 10.85
N ASP A 232 -2.38 3.69 11.66
CA ASP A 232 -2.95 2.37 11.43
C ASP A 232 -4.46 2.43 11.72
N ILE A 233 -5.27 1.76 10.91
CA ILE A 233 -6.73 1.73 11.07
C ILE A 233 -7.18 1.17 12.42
N ASN A 234 -6.32 0.38 13.08
CA ASN A 234 -6.53 -0.19 14.41
C ASN A 234 -5.87 0.62 15.54
N ALA A 235 -5.35 1.83 15.27
CA ALA A 235 -4.68 2.62 16.28
C ALA A 235 -5.64 3.19 17.34
N ASP A 236 -5.35 2.90 18.61
CA ASP A 236 -6.02 3.52 19.75
C ASP A 236 -5.42 4.91 20.04
N VAL A 237 -5.79 5.93 19.27
CA VAL A 237 -5.36 7.32 19.55
C VAL A 237 -6.38 8.10 20.40
N ALA A 238 -5.91 8.91 21.34
CA ALA A 238 -6.74 9.82 22.13
C ALA A 238 -7.36 10.93 21.26
N ARG A 239 -8.57 11.40 21.64
CA ARG A 239 -9.42 12.38 20.92
C ARG A 239 -8.80 13.74 20.53
N LYS A 240 -7.54 14.03 20.87
CA LYS A 240 -6.92 15.37 20.74
C LYS A 240 -5.79 15.50 19.71
N ALA A 241 -5.49 14.46 18.92
CA ALA A 241 -4.42 14.53 17.94
C ALA A 241 -4.93 15.06 16.57
N SER A 242 -5.12 16.38 16.42
CA SER A 242 -5.19 16.99 15.08
C SER A 242 -3.81 17.45 14.66
N GLY A 243 -3.36 17.08 13.46
CA GLY A 243 -2.03 17.45 12.98
C GLY A 243 -1.92 17.46 11.46
N THR A 244 -0.95 18.19 10.95
CA THR A 244 -0.54 18.14 9.54
C THR A 244 0.58 17.13 9.38
N TRP A 245 0.57 16.34 8.30
CA TRP A 245 1.71 15.48 7.98
C TRP A 245 2.98 16.34 7.83
N LYS A 246 4.01 16.05 8.64
CA LYS A 246 5.32 16.69 8.51
C LYS A 246 6.25 15.73 7.79
N PHE A 247 6.48 16.03 6.52
CA PHE A 247 7.47 15.36 5.70
C PHE A 247 8.87 15.86 6.11
N ASP A 248 9.76 14.94 6.45
CA ASP A 248 11.16 15.13 6.78
C ASP A 248 12.07 14.44 5.74
N TRP A 249 12.46 15.21 4.72
CA TRP A 249 13.33 14.76 3.64
C TRP A 249 14.66 14.12 4.10
N ARG A 250 15.12 14.40 5.33
CA ARG A 250 16.37 13.84 5.88
C ARG A 250 16.28 12.32 6.05
N ARG A 251 15.12 11.80 6.43
CA ARG A 251 14.89 10.37 6.63
C ARG A 251 14.95 9.56 5.33
N LEU A 252 14.54 10.15 4.20
CA LEU A 252 14.69 9.53 2.87
C LEU A 252 16.14 9.42 2.42
N LEU A 253 17.02 10.29 2.94
CA LEU A 253 18.46 10.29 2.65
C LEU A 253 19.25 9.46 3.67
N GLY A 254 18.60 8.87 4.67
CA GLY A 254 19.25 8.14 5.75
C GLY A 254 20.05 9.03 6.71
N LEU A 255 19.83 10.34 6.69
CA LEU A 255 20.45 11.38 7.51
C LEU A 255 19.65 11.65 8.80
#